data_AF-A0AAN7VPW7-F1
#
_entry.id   AF-A0AAN7VPW7-F1
#
_cell.length_a   1.000
_cell.length_b   1.000
_cell.length_c   1.000
_cell.angle_alpha   90.00
_cell.angle_beta   90.00
_cell.angle_gamma   90.00
#
_symmetry.space_group_name_H-M   'P 1'
#
loop_
_entity.id
_entity.type
_entity.pdbx_description
1 polymer ?
#
loop_
_entity_poly.entity_id
_entity_poly.type
_entity_poly.pdbx_seq_one_letter_code
_entity_poly.pdbx_strand_id
1 'polypeptide(L)'
;MSSHMEDLNHPKKRKQVFEHVANDLLSLQFEVTSVMVQNKWNSLLKSYRKSKDNQNRTGRGPSRFNFFDLMDELLGSNPTNSSPHSINSSTPEPPGESSCSTPTPETSDNVDAKKAPKQQKLKRGYLDYKCEEAAKKQKRHEEKLALEREKIQLETRKLDLLERYLKLKN
;
A
#
# COMPACT_ATOMS: atom_id res chain seq x y z
N MET A 1 -14.09 24.01 9.54
CA MET A 1 -13.50 22.71 9.11
C MET A 1 -11.96 22.70 9.01
N SER A 2 -11.24 23.84 9.04
CA SER A 2 -9.76 23.85 8.94
C SER A 2 -8.96 23.69 10.25
N SER A 3 -9.60 23.77 11.43
CA SER A 3 -8.87 23.87 12.71
C SER A 3 -8.22 22.59 13.24
N HIS A 4 -8.41 21.43 12.60
CA HIS A 4 -7.89 20.16 13.12
C HIS A 4 -6.68 19.61 12.37
N MET A 5 -6.20 20.34 11.37
CA MET A 5 -5.20 19.85 10.41
C MET A 5 -3.76 19.88 10.97
N GLU A 6 -3.41 20.90 11.76
CA GLU A 6 -2.08 20.99 12.41
C GLU A 6 -1.92 19.91 13.50
N ASP A 7 -3.01 19.54 14.15
CA ASP A 7 -3.03 18.55 15.24
C ASP A 7 -2.97 17.09 14.73
N LEU A 8 -3.13 16.87 13.41
CA LEU A 8 -3.05 15.55 12.77
C LEU A 8 -1.63 14.95 12.87
N ASN A 9 -0.62 15.83 12.80
CA ASN A 9 0.79 15.47 12.92
C ASN A 9 1.24 15.38 14.40
N HIS A 10 0.42 15.85 15.34
CA HIS A 10 0.76 15.83 16.76
C HIS A 10 0.34 14.50 17.41
N PRO A 11 1.27 13.69 17.93
CA PRO A 11 1.00 12.31 18.37
C PRO A 11 -0.05 12.22 19.48
N LYS A 12 -0.14 13.24 20.35
CA LYS A 12 -1.10 13.27 21.46
C LYS A 12 -2.49 13.76 21.05
N LYS A 13 -2.58 14.67 20.07
CA LYS A 13 -3.83 15.31 19.67
C LYS A 13 -4.49 14.63 18.48
N ARG A 14 -3.75 13.81 17.73
CA ARG A 14 -4.27 13.06 16.58
C ARG A 14 -5.53 12.24 16.87
N LYS A 15 -5.65 11.66 18.08
CA LYS A 15 -6.85 10.91 18.47
C LYS A 15 -8.08 11.83 18.57
N GLN A 16 -7.89 13.01 19.17
CA GLN A 16 -8.94 14.02 19.35
C GLN A 16 -9.38 14.61 18.01
N VAL A 17 -8.48 14.71 17.02
CA VAL A 17 -8.87 15.17 15.67
C VAL A 17 -9.94 14.28 15.05
N PHE A 18 -9.79 12.95 15.11
CA PHE A 18 -10.81 12.05 14.53
C PHE A 18 -12.12 12.08 15.32
N GLU A 19 -12.07 12.36 16.63
CA GLU A 19 -13.26 12.59 17.46
C GLU A 19 -13.97 13.89 17.05
N HIS A 20 -13.25 14.99 16.85
CA HIS A 20 -13.84 16.24 16.38
C HIS A 20 -14.45 16.11 14.98
N VAL A 21 -13.75 15.47 14.04
CA VAL A 21 -14.29 15.23 12.69
C VAL A 21 -15.53 14.32 12.74
N ALA A 22 -15.56 13.32 13.63
CA ALA A 22 -16.75 12.51 13.82
C ALA A 22 -17.92 13.32 14.39
N ASN A 23 -17.68 14.21 15.34
CA ASN A 23 -18.70 15.12 15.88
C ASN A 23 -19.25 16.08 14.82
N ASP A 24 -18.38 16.63 13.96
CA ASP A 24 -18.79 17.46 12.82
C ASP A 24 -19.68 16.66 11.86
N LEU A 25 -19.33 15.40 11.56
CA LEU A 25 -20.14 14.53 10.70
C LEU A 25 -21.48 14.14 11.34
N LEU A 26 -21.51 13.92 12.67
CA LEU A 26 -22.73 13.69 13.43
C LEU A 26 -23.67 14.91 13.36
N SER A 27 -23.11 16.14 13.44
CA SER A 27 -23.90 17.37 13.28
C SER A 27 -24.55 17.50 11.89
N LEU A 28 -23.95 16.86 10.89
CA LEU A 28 -24.45 16.78 9.51
C LEU A 28 -25.39 15.58 9.27
N GLN A 29 -25.89 14.94 10.34
CA GLN A 29 -26.79 13.77 10.31
C GLN A 29 -26.15 12.48 9.75
N PHE A 30 -24.82 12.37 9.78
CA PHE A 30 -24.14 11.11 9.45
C PHE A 30 -23.77 10.36 10.73
N GLU A 31 -24.32 9.15 10.91
CA GLU A 31 -23.99 8.26 12.03
C GLU A 31 -22.59 7.65 11.83
N VAL A 32 -21.54 8.39 12.22
CA VAL A 32 -20.14 7.98 12.02
C VAL A 32 -19.37 8.05 13.33
N THR A 33 -18.67 6.96 13.66
CA THR A 33 -17.75 6.92 14.82
C THR A 33 -16.35 7.39 14.44
N SER A 34 -15.59 7.95 15.40
CA SER A 34 -14.18 8.34 15.24
C SER A 34 -13.29 7.24 14.61
N VAL A 35 -13.52 5.97 14.97
CA VAL A 35 -12.80 4.81 14.39
C VAL A 35 -13.06 4.67 12.89
N MET A 36 -14.29 4.92 12.43
CA MET A 36 -14.66 4.85 11.01
C MET A 36 -13.98 5.98 10.23
N VAL A 37 -13.95 7.19 10.79
CA VAL A 37 -13.23 8.34 10.21
C VAL A 37 -11.74 8.04 10.10
N GLN A 38 -11.13 7.51 11.16
CA GLN A 38 -9.73 7.13 11.16
C GLN A 38 -9.42 6.05 10.10
N ASN A 39 -10.26 5.01 9.99
CA ASN A 39 -10.10 3.95 9.00
C ASN A 39 -10.23 4.47 7.56
N LYS A 40 -11.17 5.40 7.32
CA LYS A 40 -11.34 6.06 6.04
C LYS A 40 -10.12 6.91 5.70
N TRP A 41 -9.65 7.72 6.63
CA TRP A 41 -8.43 8.52 6.48
C TRP A 41 -7.21 7.65 6.14
N ASN A 42 -6.99 6.55 6.88
CA ASN A 42 -5.89 5.62 6.61
C ASN A 42 -5.98 4.98 5.22
N SER A 43 -7.20 4.66 4.76
CA SER A 43 -7.42 4.12 3.41
C SER A 43 -7.09 5.15 2.33
N LEU A 44 -7.53 6.40 2.53
CA LEU A 44 -7.23 7.51 1.62
C LEU A 44 -5.71 7.77 1.56
N LEU A 45 -5.03 7.79 2.71
CA LEU A 45 -3.59 7.99 2.79
C LEU A 45 -2.79 6.91 2.04
N LYS A 46 -3.21 5.64 2.15
CA LYS A 46 -2.58 4.52 1.39
C LYS A 46 -2.75 4.71 -0.11
N SER A 47 -3.96 5.05 -0.56
CA SER A 47 -4.25 5.28 -1.98
C SER A 47 -3.48 6.48 -2.53
N TYR A 48 -3.39 7.57 -1.76
CA TYR A 48 -2.58 8.74 -2.11
C TYR A 48 -1.09 8.38 -2.25
N ARG A 49 -0.49 7.72 -1.25
CA ARG A 49 0.92 7.30 -1.29
C ARG A 49 1.22 6.40 -2.49
N LYS A 50 0.35 5.43 -2.77
CA LYS A 50 0.48 4.55 -3.94
C LYS A 50 0.39 5.33 -5.26
N SER A 51 -0.50 6.31 -5.33
CA SER A 51 -0.66 7.13 -6.54
C SER A 51 0.54 8.04 -6.76
N LYS A 52 1.09 8.63 -5.69
CA LYS A 52 2.30 9.47 -5.70
C LYS A 52 3.55 8.67 -6.09
N ASP A 53 3.70 7.45 -5.57
CA ASP A 53 4.79 6.55 -5.95
C ASP A 53 4.70 6.10 -7.42
N ASN A 54 3.50 5.77 -7.91
CA ASN A 54 3.28 5.41 -9.31
C ASN A 54 3.61 6.57 -10.27
N GLN A 55 3.25 7.80 -9.90
CA GLN A 55 3.59 9.00 -10.67
C GLN A 55 5.10 9.17 -10.76
N ASN A 56 5.82 9.04 -9.64
CA ASN A 56 7.28 9.19 -9.59
C ASN A 56 8.03 8.08 -10.34
N ARG A 57 7.56 6.83 -10.29
CA ARG A 57 8.26 5.67 -10.85
C ARG A 57 8.02 5.46 -12.34
N THR A 58 6.80 5.71 -12.81
CA THR A 58 6.38 5.32 -14.17
C THR A 58 6.08 6.49 -15.09
N GLY A 59 6.04 7.73 -14.58
CA GLY A 59 5.61 8.92 -15.35
C GLY A 59 4.15 8.88 -15.82
N ARG A 60 3.46 7.75 -15.62
CA ARG A 60 2.01 7.62 -15.81
C ARG A 60 1.35 8.45 -14.72
N GLY A 61 0.59 9.46 -15.13
CA GLY A 61 -0.10 10.39 -14.23
C GLY A 61 -0.94 9.69 -13.16
N PRO A 62 -1.36 10.43 -12.10
CA PRO A 62 -1.97 9.85 -10.92
C PRO A 62 -3.06 8.85 -11.28
N SER A 63 -2.92 7.62 -10.77
CA SER A 63 -4.01 6.64 -10.74
C SER A 63 -5.30 7.36 -10.35
N ARG A 64 -6.42 7.15 -11.09
CA ARG A 64 -7.75 7.82 -10.98
C ARG A 64 -8.27 7.92 -9.53
N PHE A 65 -7.64 8.75 -8.72
CA PHE A 65 -7.94 8.97 -7.32
C PHE A 65 -8.53 10.38 -7.27
N ASN A 66 -9.87 10.43 -7.22
CA ASN A 66 -10.62 11.68 -7.35
C ASN A 66 -10.28 12.73 -6.28
N PHE A 67 -9.66 12.31 -5.17
CA PHE A 67 -9.25 13.18 -4.08
C PHE A 67 -7.73 13.36 -4.04
N PHE A 68 -7.02 13.10 -5.15
CA PHE A 68 -5.56 13.23 -5.21
C PHE A 68 -5.13 14.67 -4.96
N ASP A 69 -5.69 15.62 -5.69
CA ASP A 69 -5.28 17.03 -5.60
C ASP A 69 -5.51 17.59 -4.19
N LEU A 70 -6.68 17.31 -3.59
CA LEU A 70 -6.99 17.70 -2.21
C LEU A 70 -6.06 17.05 -1.18
N MET A 71 -5.64 15.80 -1.42
CA MET A 71 -4.69 15.10 -0.55
C MET A 71 -3.26 15.58 -0.77
N ASP A 72 -2.88 15.95 -2.00
CA ASP A 72 -1.55 16.46 -2.33
C ASP A 72 -1.36 17.90 -1.82
N GLU A 73 -2.40 18.73 -1.86
CA GLU A 73 -2.41 20.03 -1.20
C GLU A 73 -2.18 19.89 0.31
N LEU A 74 -2.85 18.91 0.93
CA LEU A 74 -2.75 18.67 2.37
C LEU A 74 -1.45 17.98 2.81
N LEU A 75 -0.98 17.02 2.03
CA LEU A 75 0.08 16.09 2.43
C LEU A 75 1.37 16.24 1.62
N GLY A 76 1.34 16.96 0.51
CA GLY A 76 2.41 17.06 -0.47
C GLY A 76 3.63 17.83 0.02
N SER A 77 3.43 18.80 0.91
CA SER A 77 4.51 19.56 1.55
C SER A 77 5.26 18.78 2.63
N ASN A 78 4.75 17.61 3.06
CA ASN A 78 5.37 16.83 4.12
C ASN A 78 6.50 15.96 3.53
N PRO A 79 7.76 16.09 4.02
CA PRO A 79 8.91 15.37 3.49
C PRO A 79 8.78 13.84 3.64
N THR A 80 7.98 13.35 4.60
CA THR A 80 7.69 11.92 4.79
C THR A 80 6.84 11.31 3.67
N ASN A 81 6.12 12.13 2.90
CA ASN A 81 5.30 11.66 1.77
C ASN A 81 6.01 11.87 0.42
N SER A 82 7.22 12.45 0.43
CA SER A 82 8.12 12.42 -0.72
C SER A 82 8.82 11.07 -0.75
N SER A 83 8.88 10.43 -1.92
CA SER A 83 9.49 9.10 -2.06
C SER A 83 11.01 9.17 -1.85
N PRO A 84 11.58 8.51 -0.82
CA PRO A 84 13.03 8.49 -0.59
C PRO A 84 13.80 7.62 -1.60
N HIS A 85 13.10 6.98 -2.54
CA HIS A 85 13.71 6.13 -3.58
C HIS A 85 14.01 6.87 -4.89
N SER A 86 13.72 8.17 -4.97
CA SER A 86 14.23 9.00 -6.07
C SER A 86 15.67 9.39 -5.73
N ILE A 87 16.59 8.43 -5.80
CA ILE A 87 17.98 8.73 -6.11
C ILE A 87 17.98 9.12 -7.59
N ASN A 88 17.76 10.41 -7.82
CA ASN A 88 18.16 11.08 -9.04
C ASN A 88 19.63 10.74 -9.29
N SER A 89 19.87 9.83 -10.23
CA SER A 89 21.15 9.63 -10.90
C SER A 89 21.46 10.88 -11.75
N SER A 90 21.64 12.03 -11.09
CA SER A 90 22.29 13.18 -11.67
C SER A 90 23.76 13.04 -11.33
N THR A 91 24.45 12.20 -12.11
CA THR A 91 25.90 12.25 -12.24
C THR A 91 26.29 13.67 -12.66
N PRO A 92 27.06 14.42 -11.86
CA PRO A 92 27.78 15.56 -12.38
C PRO A 92 28.92 14.99 -13.23
N GLU A 93 28.88 15.20 -14.54
CA GLU A 93 30.01 14.93 -15.42
C GLU A 93 31.22 15.78 -14.99
N PRO A 94 32.41 15.17 -14.79
CA PRO A 94 33.66 15.90 -14.80
C PRO A 94 34.22 15.97 -16.24
N PRO A 95 34.82 17.09 -16.68
CA PRO A 95 35.54 17.12 -17.95
C PRO A 95 36.83 16.30 -17.85
N GLY A 96 37.31 15.81 -19.01
CA GLY A 96 38.47 14.92 -19.22
C GLY A 96 39.74 15.31 -18.45
N GLU A 97 40.79 14.48 -18.35
CA GLU A 97 41.50 13.80 -19.43
C GLU A 97 42.37 12.63 -18.88
N SER A 98 42.66 11.65 -19.74
CA SER A 98 43.91 10.85 -19.80
C SER A 98 44.20 9.67 -18.81
N SER A 99 43.97 8.46 -19.37
CA SER A 99 44.87 7.29 -19.44
C SER A 99 45.22 6.40 -18.22
N CYS A 100 44.92 5.10 -18.42
CA CYS A 100 45.74 3.90 -18.15
C CYS A 100 45.39 2.97 -16.94
N SER A 101 44.95 1.76 -17.31
CA SER A 101 45.17 0.42 -16.71
C SER A 101 44.54 0.01 -15.36
N THR A 102 43.70 -1.02 -15.45
CA THR A 102 43.46 -2.08 -14.43
C THR A 102 44.77 -2.75 -13.99
N PRO A 103 44.93 -3.19 -12.71
CA PRO A 103 44.16 -4.30 -12.15
C PRO A 103 43.78 -4.19 -10.65
N THR A 104 42.83 -5.04 -10.25
CA THR A 104 42.43 -5.36 -8.87
C THR A 104 43.61 -5.75 -7.96
N PRO A 105 43.51 -5.43 -6.67
CA PRO A 105 43.72 -6.47 -5.67
C PRO A 105 42.67 -6.45 -4.55
N GLU A 106 42.24 -7.65 -4.16
CA GLU A 106 41.60 -7.93 -2.88
C GLU A 106 42.59 -7.65 -1.74
N THR A 107 42.19 -6.94 -0.68
CA THR A 107 42.67 -7.24 0.68
C THR A 107 41.68 -6.72 1.72
N SER A 108 41.37 -7.61 2.67
CA SER A 108 40.72 -7.36 3.95
C SER A 108 41.21 -6.10 4.65
N ASP A 109 40.32 -5.36 5.32
CA ASP A 109 40.49 -5.20 6.76
C ASP A 109 39.20 -4.90 7.51
N ASN A 110 39.18 -5.47 8.72
CA ASN A 110 38.07 -5.58 9.65
C ASN A 110 37.92 -4.28 10.45
N VAL A 111 36.70 -3.75 10.61
CA VAL A 111 36.38 -2.93 11.80
C VAL A 111 35.08 -3.39 12.45
N ASP A 112 35.30 -4.09 13.55
CA ASP A 112 34.40 -4.47 14.62
C ASP A 112 33.42 -3.34 15.00
N ALA A 113 32.12 -3.63 14.97
CA ALA A 113 31.11 -2.79 15.63
C ALA A 113 29.99 -3.67 16.17
N LYS A 114 30.23 -4.26 17.35
CA LYS A 114 29.17 -4.79 18.22
C LYS A 114 28.13 -3.70 18.51
N LYS A 115 26.89 -3.88 18.05
CA LYS A 115 25.70 -3.16 18.59
C LYS A 115 24.45 -4.05 18.64
N ALA A 116 24.12 -4.46 19.88
CA ALA A 116 22.81 -4.72 20.49
C ALA A 116 21.77 -5.65 19.78
N PRO A 117 21.44 -6.84 20.34
CA PRO A 117 20.57 -7.84 19.71
C PRO A 117 19.05 -7.70 19.99
N LYS A 118 18.54 -6.55 20.45
CA LYS A 118 17.15 -6.46 20.97
C LYS A 118 16.08 -6.00 19.96
N GLN A 119 16.45 -5.31 18.88
CA GLN A 119 15.47 -4.78 17.91
C GLN A 119 15.05 -5.77 16.81
N GLN A 120 15.84 -6.83 16.56
CA GLN A 120 15.52 -7.82 15.53
C GLN A 120 14.31 -8.70 15.87
N LYS A 121 14.06 -9.00 17.16
CA LYS A 121 12.98 -9.90 17.58
C LYS A 121 11.57 -9.32 17.33
N LEU A 122 11.36 -8.01 17.52
CA LEU A 122 10.03 -7.40 17.29
C LEU A 122 9.65 -7.32 15.81
N LYS A 123 10.61 -7.11 14.91
CA LYS A 123 10.33 -7.07 13.47
C LYS A 123 9.86 -8.43 12.94
N ARG A 124 10.39 -9.53 13.48
CA ARG A 124 10.06 -10.89 13.07
C ARG A 124 8.60 -11.25 13.36
N GLY A 125 8.09 -10.95 14.56
CA GLY A 125 6.68 -11.18 14.90
C GLY A 125 5.69 -10.36 14.05
N TYR A 126 6.06 -9.15 13.62
CA TYR A 126 5.25 -8.35 12.70
C TYR A 126 5.22 -8.95 11.28
N LEU A 127 6.35 -9.45 10.79
CA LEU A 127 6.42 -10.16 9.50
C LEU A 127 5.58 -11.43 9.53
N ASP A 128 5.66 -12.22 10.60
CA ASP A 128 4.91 -13.46 10.76
C ASP A 128 3.39 -13.19 10.74
N TYR A 129 2.93 -12.18 11.50
CA TYR A 129 1.52 -11.74 11.47
C TYR A 129 1.06 -11.31 10.07
N LYS A 130 1.90 -10.58 9.34
CA LYS A 130 1.60 -10.12 7.97
C LYS A 130 1.53 -11.28 6.97
N CYS A 131 2.43 -12.26 7.08
CA CYS A 131 2.41 -13.47 6.27
C CYS A 131 1.17 -14.32 6.56
N GLU A 132 0.79 -14.48 7.83
CA GLU A 132 -0.40 -15.23 8.22
C GLU A 132 -1.69 -14.58 7.69
N GLU A 133 -1.81 -13.25 7.79
CA GLU A 133 -2.90 -12.47 7.20
C GLU A 133 -2.98 -12.67 5.67
N ALA A 134 -1.83 -12.64 4.97
CA ALA A 134 -1.79 -12.87 3.54
C ALA A 134 -2.22 -14.29 3.17
N ALA A 135 -1.78 -15.31 3.93
CA ALA A 135 -2.17 -16.70 3.76
C ALA A 135 -3.68 -16.90 3.99
N LYS A 136 -4.25 -16.30 5.04
CA LYS A 136 -5.71 -16.34 5.29
C LYS A 136 -6.51 -15.67 4.17
N LYS A 137 -6.02 -14.57 3.61
CA LYS A 137 -6.66 -13.90 2.47
C LYS A 137 -6.58 -14.77 1.20
N GLN A 138 -5.44 -15.39 0.96
CA GLN A 138 -5.23 -16.28 -0.18
C GLN A 138 -6.13 -17.51 -0.09
N LYS A 139 -6.20 -18.16 1.08
CA LYS A 139 -7.09 -19.31 1.29
C LYS A 139 -8.56 -18.98 1.01
N ARG A 140 -9.05 -17.84 1.52
CA ARG A 140 -10.42 -17.37 1.21
C ARG A 140 -10.65 -17.13 -0.28
N HIS A 141 -9.65 -16.63 -0.98
CA HIS A 141 -9.73 -16.42 -2.42
C HIS A 141 -9.77 -17.76 -3.18
N GLU A 142 -8.94 -18.72 -2.78
CA GLU A 142 -8.90 -20.06 -3.34
C GLU A 142 -10.20 -20.83 -3.09
N GLU A 143 -10.76 -20.79 -1.88
CA GLU A 143 -12.06 -21.37 -1.55
C GLU A 143 -13.18 -20.79 -2.43
N LYS A 144 -13.17 -19.46 -2.63
CA LYS A 144 -14.14 -18.80 -3.51
C LYS A 144 -14.00 -19.27 -4.98
N LEU A 145 -12.77 -19.36 -5.48
CA LEU A 145 -12.50 -19.86 -6.83
C LEU A 145 -12.88 -21.33 -7.00
N ALA A 146 -12.71 -22.15 -5.96
CA ALA A 146 -13.11 -23.56 -5.98
C ALA A 146 -14.63 -23.71 -6.09
N LEU A 147 -15.39 -22.98 -5.27
CA LEU A 147 -16.85 -22.95 -5.36
C LEU A 147 -17.34 -22.48 -6.73
N GLU A 148 -16.70 -21.46 -7.30
CA GLU A 148 -17.03 -20.96 -8.63
C GLU A 148 -16.78 -22.02 -9.72
N ARG A 149 -15.66 -22.75 -9.62
CA ARG A 149 -15.36 -23.88 -10.51
C ARG A 149 -16.39 -25.01 -10.39
N GLU A 150 -16.75 -25.41 -9.18
CA GLU A 150 -17.77 -26.44 -8.95
C GLU A 150 -19.12 -26.02 -9.53
N LYS A 151 -19.52 -24.76 -9.33
CA LYS A 151 -20.74 -24.21 -9.90
C LYS A 151 -20.74 -24.30 -11.43
N ILE A 152 -19.64 -23.92 -12.08
CA ILE A 152 -19.49 -24.02 -13.55
C ILE A 152 -19.59 -25.48 -14.01
N GLN A 153 -19.00 -26.42 -13.27
CA GLN A 153 -19.09 -27.85 -13.60
C GLN A 153 -20.53 -28.38 -13.49
N LEU A 154 -21.27 -27.98 -12.45
CA LEU A 154 -22.67 -28.36 -12.28
C LEU A 154 -23.55 -27.80 -13.40
N GLU A 155 -23.34 -26.53 -13.77
CA GLU A 155 -24.05 -25.90 -14.89
C GLU A 155 -23.74 -26.61 -16.21
N THR A 156 -22.47 -26.94 -16.45
CA THR A 156 -22.05 -27.67 -17.65
C THR A 156 -22.72 -29.05 -17.72
N ARG A 157 -22.74 -29.79 -16.61
CA ARG A 157 -23.38 -31.11 -16.54
C ARG A 157 -24.89 -31.02 -16.74
N LYS A 158 -25.54 -29.99 -16.21
CA LYS A 158 -26.97 -29.74 -16.42
C LYS A 158 -27.27 -29.47 -17.90
N LEU A 159 -26.43 -28.68 -18.57
CA LEU A 159 -26.57 -28.41 -20.00
C LEU A 159 -26.41 -29.68 -20.84
N ASP A 160 -25.41 -30.51 -20.56
CA ASP A 160 -25.21 -31.79 -21.25
C ASP A 160 -26.42 -32.74 -21.09
N LEU A 161 -26.99 -32.83 -19.88
CA LEU A 161 -28.20 -33.63 -19.66
C LEU A 161 -29.40 -33.10 -20.45
N LEU A 162 -29.59 -31.77 -20.51
CA LEU A 162 -30.65 -31.15 -21.29
C LEU A 162 -30.46 -31.40 -22.79
N GLU A 163 -29.23 -31.31 -23.28
CA GLU A 163 -28.90 -31.58 -24.68
C GLU A 163 -29.22 -33.03 -25.04
N ARG A 164 -28.84 -33.99 -24.19
CA ARG A 164 -29.18 -35.41 -24.38
C ARG A 164 -30.68 -35.66 -24.34
N TYR A 165 -31.40 -35.02 -23.42
CA TYR A 165 -32.86 -35.14 -23.33
C TYR A 165 -33.56 -34.63 -24.59
N LEU A 166 -33.10 -33.49 -25.13
CA LEU A 166 -33.64 -32.94 -26.37
C LEU A 166 -33.34 -33.85 -27.57
N LYS A 167 -32.15 -34.46 -27.63
CA LYS A 167 -31.77 -35.43 -28.68
C LYS A 167 -32.58 -36.72 -28.65
N LEU A 168 -33.10 -37.13 -27.49
CA LEU A 168 -33.95 -38.32 -27.35
C LEU A 168 -35.42 -38.06 -27.71
N LYS A 169 -35.83 -36.78 -27.74
CA LYS A 169 -37.23 -36.38 -27.96
C LYS A 169 -37.52 -35.95 -29.40
N ASN A 170 -36.48 -35.69 -30.19
CA ASN A 170 -36.53 -35.50 -31.64
C ASN A 170 -36.16 -36.81 -32.35
#